data_AF-A0A382IYL7-F1
#
_entry.id   AF-A0A382IYL7-F1
#
_cell.length_a   1.000
_cell.length_b   1.000
_cell.length_c   1.000
_cell.angle_alpha   90.00
_cell.angle_beta   90.00
_cell.angle_gamma   90.00
#
_symmetry.space_group_name_H-M   'P 1'
#
loop_
_entity.id
_entity.type
_entity.pdbx_description
1 polymer ?
#
loop_
_entity_poly.entity_id
_entity_poly.type
_entity_poly.pdbx_seq_one_letter_code
_entity_poly.pdbx_strand_id
1 'polypeptide(L)'
;MGGDVLTWSNTIEKDGSITLNLILIGCEWAGKRTLGNQIAKWWSEQTGGEHHPPPEGIHFHDHYTVPHVVHIGGHDNHKEQSEKDILKLNPGILEHFQRYQIEYHFGHGFLQEGDHWNIDWYYGDAVYAPLYWGYGRPGEYGDRRSSRQHYDEEVLRLIPDTILVLVKATADTIRNRMNKGNSPYPSRHTGTMFKLGDAEYVLDRFQEEFDNSLIAHSFSIDTSSTTPEESLQEFIAKVEPHLTAKDRERMGANK
;
A
#
# COMPACT_ATOMS: atom_id res chain seq x y z
N MET A 1 32.95 24.41 29.57
CA MET A 1 31.64 24.49 28.91
C MET A 1 31.67 23.50 27.77
N GLY A 2 31.11 22.31 28.03
CA GLY A 2 30.95 21.27 27.02
C GLY A 2 29.81 21.63 26.08
N GLY A 3 29.97 21.27 24.82
CA GLY A 3 28.93 21.23 23.83
C GLY A 3 29.14 19.97 23.04
N ASP A 4 28.48 18.88 23.47
CA ASP A 4 28.43 17.65 22.70
C ASP A 4 27.66 17.93 21.42
N VAL A 5 28.35 17.79 20.29
CA VAL A 5 27.73 17.79 18.98
C VAL A 5 26.91 16.50 18.90
N LEU A 6 25.59 16.64 18.96
CA LEU A 6 24.65 15.56 18.62
C LEU A 6 24.93 15.14 17.17
N THR A 7 25.68 14.06 17.01
CA THR A 7 25.81 13.36 15.74
C THR A 7 24.60 12.45 15.62
N TRP A 8 23.68 12.78 14.73
CA TRP A 8 22.64 11.84 14.30
C TRP A 8 23.34 10.74 13.51
N SER A 9 23.54 9.58 14.13
CA SER A 9 24.02 8.41 13.41
C SER A 9 22.89 7.90 12.51
N ASN A 10 23.00 8.11 11.20
CA ASN A 10 22.11 7.51 10.19
C ASN A 10 22.38 6.01 9.96
N THR A 11 23.17 5.37 10.83
CA THR A 11 23.38 3.94 10.80
C THR A 11 22.16 3.29 11.44
N ILE A 12 21.24 2.81 10.60
CA ILE A 12 20.19 1.90 11.04
C ILE A 12 20.88 0.59 11.39
N GLU A 13 21.18 0.40 12.67
CA GLU A 13 21.58 -0.90 13.16
C GLU A 13 20.38 -1.85 12.97
N LYS A 14 20.63 -2.97 12.28
CA LYS A 14 19.69 -4.09 12.10
C LYS A 14 19.50 -4.83 13.43
N ASP A 15 19.05 -4.10 14.44
CA ASP A 15 18.35 -4.70 15.57
C ASP A 15 17.11 -5.37 14.96
N GLY A 16 17.15 -6.70 14.91
CA GLY A 16 16.28 -7.51 14.06
C GLY A 16 14.80 -7.14 14.14
N SER A 17 14.29 -6.51 13.09
CA SER A 17 12.91 -6.10 13.01
C SER A 17 11.98 -7.30 13.21
N ILE A 18 11.00 -7.13 14.08
CA ILE A 18 9.93 -8.08 14.39
C ILE A 18 8.80 -8.01 13.35
N THR A 19 9.08 -7.51 12.14
CA THR A 19 8.07 -6.86 11.30
C THR A 19 7.90 -7.59 9.97
N LEU A 20 6.69 -8.08 9.71
CA LEU A 20 6.28 -8.51 8.38
C LEU A 20 6.01 -7.25 7.57
N ASN A 21 6.73 -7.06 6.47
CA ASN A 21 6.59 -5.90 5.59
C ASN A 21 5.82 -6.33 4.33
N LEU A 22 4.66 -5.72 4.08
CA LEU A 22 3.79 -6.05 2.95
C LEU A 22 3.41 -4.80 2.15
N ILE A 23 3.46 -4.91 0.82
CA ILE A 23 2.89 -3.92 -0.08
C ILE A 23 1.87 -4.62 -0.98
N LEU A 24 0.59 -4.27 -0.88
CA LEU A 24 -0.44 -4.71 -1.82
C LEU A 24 -0.66 -3.62 -2.87
N ILE A 25 -0.46 -3.94 -4.15
CA ILE A 25 -0.71 -3.01 -5.26
C ILE A 25 -1.78 -3.55 -6.20
N GLY A 26 -2.39 -2.68 -7.01
CA GLY A 26 -3.33 -3.10 -8.05
C GLY A 26 -4.39 -2.05 -8.36
N CYS A 27 -5.23 -2.32 -9.36
CA CYS A 27 -6.30 -1.41 -9.74
C CYS A 27 -7.31 -1.19 -8.57
N GLU A 28 -7.96 -0.03 -8.53
CA GLU A 28 -9.17 0.11 -7.71
C GLU A 28 -10.19 -0.97 -8.12
N TRP A 29 -10.98 -1.47 -7.16
CA TRP A 29 -11.91 -2.61 -7.35
C TRP A 29 -11.26 -3.98 -7.60
N ALA A 30 -9.93 -4.10 -7.57
CA ALA A 30 -9.25 -5.40 -7.62
C ALA A 30 -9.35 -6.21 -6.31
N GLY A 31 -9.96 -5.67 -5.24
CA GLY A 31 -10.17 -6.41 -3.99
C GLY A 31 -9.04 -6.29 -2.96
N LYS A 32 -8.08 -5.38 -3.15
CA LYS A 32 -6.93 -5.17 -2.24
C LYS A 32 -7.31 -5.05 -0.78
N ARG A 33 -8.33 -4.24 -0.45
CA ARG A 33 -8.78 -4.02 0.93
C ARG A 33 -9.44 -5.25 1.53
N THR A 34 -10.27 -5.92 0.72
CA THR A 34 -10.94 -7.16 1.12
C THR A 34 -9.91 -8.23 1.43
N LEU A 35 -8.92 -8.43 0.55
CA LEU A 35 -7.82 -9.35 0.80
C LEU A 35 -6.93 -8.90 1.97
N GLY A 36 -6.55 -7.62 2.04
CA GLY A 36 -5.74 -7.07 3.12
C GLY A 36 -6.37 -7.25 4.50
N ASN A 37 -7.69 -7.11 4.62
CA ASN A 37 -8.40 -7.40 5.86
C ASN A 37 -8.40 -8.89 6.23
N GLN A 38 -8.51 -9.78 5.24
CA GLN A 38 -8.39 -11.22 5.47
C GLN A 38 -6.97 -11.61 5.89
N ILE A 39 -5.95 -10.99 5.28
CA ILE A 39 -4.54 -11.16 5.68
C ILE A 39 -4.33 -10.69 7.11
N ALA A 40 -4.84 -9.51 7.46
CA ALA A 40 -4.70 -8.97 8.81
C ALA A 40 -5.33 -9.88 9.87
N LYS A 41 -6.54 -10.39 9.59
CA LYS A 41 -7.21 -11.36 10.46
C LYS A 41 -6.42 -12.66 10.59
N TRP A 42 -5.96 -13.22 9.48
CA TRP A 42 -5.16 -14.44 9.51
C TRP A 42 -3.89 -14.23 10.33
N TRP A 43 -3.17 -13.13 10.09
CA TRP A 43 -1.92 -12.85 10.77
C TRP A 43 -2.09 -12.60 12.27
N SER A 44 -3.15 -11.91 12.68
CA SER A 44 -3.48 -11.72 14.10
C SER A 44 -3.76 -13.07 14.78
N GLU A 45 -4.49 -13.97 14.11
CA GLU A 45 -4.72 -15.33 14.59
C GLU A 45 -3.42 -16.14 14.68
N GLN A 46 -2.45 -15.90 13.79
CA GLN A 46 -1.16 -16.58 13.84
C GLN A 46 -0.22 -16.04 14.92
N THR A 47 -0.29 -14.74 15.23
CA THR A 47 0.73 -14.08 16.07
C THR A 47 0.20 -13.58 17.42
N GLY A 48 -1.10 -13.72 17.69
CA GLY A 48 -1.73 -13.24 18.92
C GLY A 48 -1.97 -11.73 18.94
N GLY A 49 -1.89 -11.07 17.77
CA GLY A 49 -2.17 -9.64 17.61
C GLY A 49 -3.65 -9.30 17.63
N GLU A 50 -3.96 -8.01 17.57
CA GLU A 50 -5.33 -7.52 17.43
C GLU A 50 -5.76 -7.50 15.95
N HIS A 51 -7.05 -7.70 15.68
CA HIS A 51 -7.67 -7.51 14.37
C HIS A 51 -8.74 -6.43 14.44
N HIS A 52 -8.64 -5.40 13.60
CA HIS A 52 -9.61 -4.32 13.48
C HIS A 52 -10.36 -4.45 12.13
N PRO A 53 -11.53 -5.11 12.10
CA PRO A 53 -12.33 -5.23 10.89
C PRO A 53 -13.02 -3.91 10.52
N PRO A 54 -13.59 -3.82 9.31
CA PRO A 54 -14.46 -2.70 8.95
C PRO A 54 -15.68 -2.59 9.90
N PRO A 55 -16.19 -1.38 10.16
CA PRO A 55 -15.74 -0.09 9.62
C PRO A 55 -14.59 0.54 10.43
N GLU A 56 -14.15 -0.10 11.51
CA GLU A 56 -13.23 0.47 12.52
C GLU A 56 -11.82 0.72 11.96
N GLY A 57 -11.40 -0.05 10.96
CA GLY A 57 -10.15 0.20 10.25
C GLY A 57 -9.71 -0.92 9.31
N ILE A 58 -8.47 -0.82 8.88
CA ILE A 58 -7.67 -1.88 8.27
C ILE A 58 -6.25 -1.70 8.81
N HIS A 59 -5.51 -2.78 9.06
CA HIS A 59 -4.12 -2.71 9.53
C HIS A 59 -3.12 -2.18 8.48
N PHE A 60 -3.60 -1.82 7.30
CA PHE A 60 -2.79 -1.31 6.21
C PHE A 60 -2.84 0.21 6.17
N HIS A 61 -1.68 0.85 6.05
CA HIS A 61 -1.61 2.23 5.57
C HIS A 61 -2.05 2.24 4.11
N ASP A 62 -3.09 2.99 3.80
CA ASP A 62 -3.79 2.84 2.52
C ASP A 62 -4.20 4.19 1.92
N HIS A 63 -3.71 5.28 2.50
CA HIS A 63 -4.21 6.63 2.33
C HIS A 63 -3.27 7.42 1.39
N TYR A 64 -2.95 6.80 0.26
CA TYR A 64 -2.03 7.33 -0.76
C TYR A 64 -2.74 7.72 -2.05
N THR A 65 -3.94 7.20 -2.31
CA THR A 65 -4.67 7.46 -3.56
C THR A 65 -5.64 8.62 -3.38
N VAL A 66 -5.44 9.73 -4.10
CA VAL A 66 -6.31 10.92 -4.06
C VAL A 66 -7.73 10.58 -4.54
N PRO A 67 -8.79 11.01 -3.83
CA PRO A 67 -8.78 11.95 -2.70
C PRO A 67 -8.52 11.33 -1.33
N HIS A 68 -8.44 10.01 -1.23
CA HIS A 68 -8.40 9.24 0.00
C HIS A 68 -7.04 9.28 0.72
N VAL A 69 -6.75 10.42 1.34
CA VAL A 69 -5.44 10.70 1.98
C VAL A 69 -5.46 10.78 3.51
N VAL A 70 -6.63 10.60 4.11
CA VAL A 70 -6.79 10.67 5.57
C VAL A 70 -6.78 9.26 6.16
N HIS A 71 -5.92 9.04 7.15
CA HIS A 71 -5.83 7.80 7.91
C HIS A 71 -7.06 7.63 8.81
N ILE A 72 -7.61 6.41 8.89
CA ILE A 72 -8.72 6.05 9.79
C ILE A 72 -8.17 5.90 11.22
N GLY A 73 -8.79 6.51 12.23
CA GLY A 73 -8.39 6.32 13.63
C GLY A 73 -7.49 7.42 14.20
N GLY A 74 -7.82 8.68 13.92
CA GLY A 74 -7.15 9.81 14.58
C GLY A 74 -7.36 11.18 13.93
N HIS A 75 -7.74 11.21 12.65
CA HIS A 75 -7.91 12.44 11.87
C HIS A 75 -9.26 12.51 11.13
N ASP A 76 -10.22 11.66 11.51
CA ASP A 76 -11.49 11.48 10.81
C ASP A 76 -12.41 12.71 10.92
N ASN A 77 -12.22 13.54 11.94
CA ASN A 77 -13.00 14.75 12.19
C ASN A 77 -12.88 15.81 11.08
N HIS A 78 -11.88 15.70 10.21
CA HIS A 78 -11.67 16.60 9.06
C HIS A 78 -11.75 15.87 7.72
N LYS A 79 -11.99 14.56 7.70
CA LYS A 79 -11.86 13.72 6.51
C LYS A 79 -12.62 14.26 5.30
N GLU A 80 -13.92 14.51 5.44
CA GLU A 80 -14.75 15.00 4.33
C GLU A 80 -14.21 16.32 3.75
N GLN A 81 -13.80 17.25 4.61
CA GLN A 81 -13.25 18.55 4.19
C GLN A 81 -11.89 18.38 3.51
N SER A 82 -10.98 17.60 4.11
CA SER A 82 -9.65 17.33 3.57
C SER A 82 -9.70 16.66 2.20
N GLU A 83 -10.51 15.61 2.04
CA GLU A 83 -10.66 14.88 0.78
C GLU A 83 -11.36 15.74 -0.31
N LYS A 84 -12.22 16.68 0.08
CA LYS A 84 -12.82 17.64 -0.86
C LYS A 84 -11.84 18.73 -1.29
N ASP A 85 -11.02 19.22 -0.38
CA ASP A 85 -10.10 20.33 -0.65
C ASP A 85 -8.83 19.88 -1.37
N ILE A 86 -8.35 18.66 -1.12
CA ILE A 86 -7.18 18.12 -1.82
C ILE A 86 -7.39 18.07 -3.34
N LEU A 87 -8.62 17.82 -3.79
CA LEU A 87 -9.00 17.81 -5.22
C LEU A 87 -8.94 19.20 -5.88
N LYS A 88 -8.86 20.28 -5.10
CA LYS A 88 -8.77 21.67 -5.59
C LYS A 88 -7.34 22.19 -5.62
N LEU A 89 -6.39 21.44 -5.06
CA LEU A 89 -5.00 21.86 -5.06
C LEU A 89 -4.48 21.91 -6.49
N ASN A 90 -3.58 22.87 -6.76
CA ASN A 90 -2.83 22.80 -8.01
C ASN A 90 -1.90 21.57 -7.98
N PRO A 91 -1.56 21.00 -9.15
CA PRO A 91 -0.78 19.77 -9.21
C PRO A 91 0.56 19.81 -8.47
N GLY A 92 1.26 20.94 -8.44
CA GLY A 92 2.54 21.07 -7.75
C GLY A 92 2.44 21.00 -6.22
N ILE A 93 1.38 21.58 -5.63
CA ILE A 93 1.15 21.44 -4.18
C ILE A 93 0.70 20.01 -3.84
N LEU A 94 -0.12 19.41 -4.70
CA LEU A 94 -0.56 18.02 -4.52
C LEU A 94 0.62 17.04 -4.60
N GLU A 95 1.54 17.27 -5.54
CA GLU A 95 2.82 16.54 -5.69
C GLU A 95 3.64 16.60 -4.40
N HIS A 96 3.81 17.79 -3.81
CA HIS A 96 4.55 17.95 -2.56
C HIS A 96 3.91 17.18 -1.41
N PHE A 97 2.57 17.24 -1.30
CA PHE A 97 1.83 16.53 -0.27
C PHE A 97 1.97 15.01 -0.42
N GLN A 98 1.78 14.48 -1.63
CA GLN A 98 1.90 13.05 -1.89
C GLN A 98 3.34 12.55 -1.69
N ARG A 99 4.34 13.32 -2.12
CA ARG A 99 5.74 12.98 -1.86
C ARG A 99 6.05 12.95 -0.37
N TYR A 100 5.57 13.93 0.40
CA TYR A 100 5.67 13.91 1.86
C TYR A 100 4.96 12.69 2.47
N GLN A 101 3.74 12.38 2.03
CA GLN A 101 2.96 11.22 2.48
C GLN A 101 3.75 9.92 2.27
N ILE A 102 4.38 9.76 1.11
CA ILE A 102 5.21 8.60 0.76
C ILE A 102 6.45 8.54 1.67
N GLU A 103 7.23 9.62 1.71
CA GLU A 103 8.49 9.68 2.48
C GLU A 103 8.27 9.53 3.99
N TYR A 104 7.14 10.02 4.51
CA TYR A 104 6.77 9.90 5.91
C TYR A 104 6.68 8.43 6.37
N HIS A 105 6.20 7.52 5.50
CA HIS A 105 6.10 6.08 5.81
C HIS A 105 7.42 5.32 5.68
N PHE A 106 8.51 5.99 5.29
CA PHE A 106 9.88 5.49 5.48
C PHE A 106 10.47 5.88 6.85
N GLY A 107 9.73 6.62 7.68
CA GLY A 107 10.19 7.06 9.00
C GLY A 107 10.40 5.88 9.97
N HIS A 108 11.34 6.05 10.91
CA HIS A 108 11.71 5.03 11.89
C HIS A 108 10.52 4.41 12.64
N GLY A 109 9.53 5.23 13.02
CA GLY A 109 8.34 4.75 13.73
C GLY A 109 7.49 3.77 12.92
N PHE A 110 7.56 3.78 11.58
CA PHE A 110 6.87 2.80 10.74
C PHE A 110 7.71 1.55 10.51
N LEU A 111 9.02 1.73 10.31
CA LEU A 111 9.90 0.63 9.90
C LEU A 111 10.34 -0.26 11.08
N GLN A 112 10.28 0.25 12.31
CA GLN A 112 10.81 -0.45 13.50
C GLN A 112 9.70 -0.89 14.47
N GLU A 113 8.54 -0.24 14.47
CA GLU A 113 7.47 -0.50 15.44
C GLU A 113 6.33 -1.32 14.80
N GLY A 114 6.55 -2.64 14.70
CA GLY A 114 5.51 -3.59 14.28
C GLY A 114 5.38 -3.77 12.76
N ASP A 115 4.37 -4.55 12.37
CA ASP A 115 4.16 -4.93 10.97
C ASP A 115 3.88 -3.70 10.09
N HIS A 116 4.66 -3.50 9.03
CA HIS A 116 4.54 -2.32 8.16
C HIS A 116 3.88 -2.68 6.84
N TRP A 117 2.58 -2.41 6.76
CA TRP A 117 1.74 -2.88 5.67
C TRP A 117 1.11 -1.72 4.90
N ASN A 118 1.24 -1.75 3.58
CA ASN A 118 0.84 -0.67 2.72
C ASN A 118 -0.06 -1.13 1.56
N ILE A 119 -1.09 -0.35 1.24
CA ILE A 119 -1.90 -0.50 0.02
C ILE A 119 -1.54 0.62 -0.96
N ASP A 120 -1.11 0.24 -2.15
CA ASP A 120 -0.66 1.07 -3.28
C ASP A 120 0.62 1.90 -2.99
N TRP A 121 0.76 2.57 -1.85
CA TRP A 121 1.92 3.41 -1.50
C TRP A 121 2.45 4.23 -2.67
N TYR A 122 3.77 4.26 -2.88
CA TYR A 122 4.40 4.95 -4.01
C TYR A 122 4.14 4.30 -5.38
N TYR A 123 3.70 3.04 -5.44
CA TYR A 123 3.25 2.42 -6.69
C TYR A 123 1.93 3.03 -7.18
N GLY A 124 1.00 3.31 -6.26
CA GLY A 124 -0.24 4.01 -6.57
C GLY A 124 0.01 5.37 -7.20
N ASP A 125 0.98 6.10 -6.66
CA ASP A 125 1.39 7.40 -7.17
C ASP A 125 2.00 7.29 -8.59
N ALA A 126 2.87 6.30 -8.83
CA ALA A 126 3.42 6.01 -10.16
C ALA A 126 2.36 5.65 -11.22
N VAL A 127 1.23 5.08 -10.81
CA VAL A 127 0.12 4.75 -11.71
C VAL A 127 -0.83 5.93 -11.89
N TYR A 128 -1.33 6.49 -10.79
CA TYR A 128 -2.45 7.42 -10.80
C TYR A 128 -2.04 8.89 -10.96
N ALA A 129 -0.87 9.30 -10.45
CA ALA A 129 -0.49 10.72 -10.52
C ALA A 129 -0.34 11.24 -11.95
N PRO A 130 0.37 10.51 -12.86
CA PRO A 130 0.52 10.92 -14.26
C PRO A 130 -0.81 10.97 -15.02
N LEU A 131 -1.75 10.12 -14.61
CA LEU A 131 -3.04 9.94 -15.28
C LEU A 131 -4.09 10.95 -14.80
N TYR A 132 -4.20 11.17 -13.49
CA TYR A 132 -5.31 11.89 -12.89
C TYR A 132 -4.92 13.16 -12.13
N TRP A 133 -3.71 13.24 -11.57
CA TRP A 133 -3.37 14.29 -10.58
C TRP A 133 -2.54 15.42 -11.16
N GLY A 134 -2.11 15.29 -12.42
CA GLY A 134 -1.56 16.39 -13.21
C GLY A 134 -0.07 16.65 -12.99
N TYR A 135 0.67 15.68 -12.45
CA TYR A 135 2.12 15.77 -12.28
C TYR A 135 2.80 14.42 -12.54
N GLY A 136 4.12 14.46 -12.75
CA GLY A 136 4.98 13.29 -12.70
C GLY A 136 4.87 12.35 -13.89
N ARG A 137 4.49 12.86 -15.07
CA ARG A 137 4.48 12.05 -16.30
C ARG A 137 5.88 11.63 -16.73
N PRO A 138 6.00 10.62 -17.61
CA PRO A 138 7.29 10.21 -18.15
C PRO A 138 8.10 11.40 -18.70
N GLY A 139 9.31 11.59 -18.16
CA GLY A 139 10.22 12.67 -18.55
C GLY A 139 9.92 14.07 -17.99
N GLU A 140 8.87 14.24 -17.17
CA GLU A 140 8.63 15.47 -16.42
C GLU A 140 9.50 15.53 -15.14
N TYR A 141 9.61 16.73 -14.53
CA TYR A 141 10.18 16.85 -13.19
C TYR A 141 9.36 16.02 -12.20
N GLY A 142 10.04 15.22 -11.38
CA GLY A 142 9.36 14.32 -10.44
C GLY A 142 8.59 13.19 -11.13
N ASP A 143 9.06 12.73 -12.29
CA ASP A 143 8.54 11.53 -12.99
C ASP A 143 8.37 10.37 -12.02
N ARG A 144 7.13 9.92 -11.85
CA ARG A 144 6.78 8.95 -10.81
C ARG A 144 7.18 7.53 -11.14
N ARG A 145 7.48 7.21 -12.40
CA ARG A 145 8.11 5.93 -12.76
C ARG A 145 9.56 5.89 -12.29
N SER A 146 10.28 6.99 -12.49
CA SER A 146 11.66 7.14 -12.01
C SER A 146 11.71 7.20 -10.48
N SER A 147 10.81 7.95 -9.83
CA SER A 147 10.72 8.00 -8.37
C SER A 147 10.38 6.63 -7.76
N ARG A 148 9.49 5.84 -8.37
CA ARG A 148 9.16 4.48 -7.90
C ARG A 148 10.41 3.61 -7.83
N GLN A 149 11.27 3.63 -8.84
CA GLN A 149 12.53 2.89 -8.80
C GLN A 149 13.42 3.33 -7.63
N HIS A 150 13.53 4.64 -7.38
CA HIS A 150 14.28 5.16 -6.23
C HIS A 150 13.69 4.69 -4.89
N TYR A 151 12.36 4.67 -4.76
CA TYR A 151 11.72 4.15 -3.56
C TYR A 151 11.89 2.63 -3.39
N ASP A 152 11.93 1.85 -4.49
CA ASP A 152 12.31 0.44 -4.41
C ASP A 152 13.75 0.26 -3.87
N GLU A 153 14.70 1.09 -4.29
CA GLU A 153 16.07 1.08 -3.76
C GLU A 153 16.09 1.35 -2.25
N GLU A 154 15.28 2.29 -1.79
CA GLU A 154 15.13 2.60 -0.36
C GLU A 154 14.46 1.46 0.42
N VAL A 155 13.43 0.81 -0.14
CA VAL A 155 12.84 -0.42 0.43
C VAL A 155 13.90 -1.51 0.57
N LEU A 156 14.68 -1.79 -0.47
CA LEU A 156 15.76 -2.78 -0.43
C LEU A 156 16.86 -2.43 0.58
N ARG A 157 17.12 -1.14 0.78
CA ARG A 157 18.11 -0.67 1.76
C ARG A 157 17.61 -0.80 3.19
N LEU A 158 16.34 -0.50 3.44
CA LEU A 158 15.77 -0.32 4.77
C LEU A 158 15.03 -1.56 5.29
N ILE A 159 14.23 -2.19 4.44
CA ILE A 159 13.33 -3.31 4.75
C ILE A 159 13.41 -4.38 3.63
N PRO A 160 14.58 -5.01 3.42
CA PRO A 160 14.85 -5.88 2.26
C PRO A 160 13.94 -7.12 2.16
N ASP A 161 13.37 -7.56 3.28
CA ASP A 161 12.46 -8.69 3.36
C ASP A 161 11.00 -8.31 3.00
N THR A 162 10.78 -7.10 2.48
CA THR A 162 9.46 -6.63 2.01
C THR A 162 8.89 -7.54 0.93
N ILE A 163 7.62 -7.90 1.09
CA ILE A 163 6.88 -8.72 0.15
C ILE A 163 5.92 -7.84 -0.66
N LEU A 164 6.06 -7.85 -1.98
CA LEU A 164 5.20 -7.14 -2.92
C LEU A 164 4.14 -8.08 -3.50
N VAL A 165 2.86 -7.72 -3.36
CA VAL A 165 1.75 -8.51 -3.90
C VAL A 165 0.94 -7.68 -4.89
N LEU A 166 0.88 -8.13 -6.14
CA LEU A 166 -0.03 -7.58 -7.13
C LEU A 166 -1.39 -8.27 -7.06
N VAL A 167 -2.41 -7.52 -6.66
CA VAL A 167 -3.80 -7.99 -6.65
C VAL A 167 -4.45 -7.65 -7.99
N LYS A 168 -4.82 -8.67 -8.75
CA LYS A 168 -5.34 -8.56 -10.11
C LYS A 168 -6.85 -8.81 -10.15
N ALA A 169 -7.46 -8.29 -11.22
CA ALA A 169 -8.75 -8.73 -11.72
C ALA A 169 -8.82 -8.41 -13.23
N THR A 170 -9.64 -9.12 -13.99
CA THR A 170 -9.93 -8.74 -15.39
C THR A 170 -10.63 -7.38 -15.45
N ALA A 171 -10.47 -6.66 -16.55
CA ALA A 171 -11.16 -5.39 -16.78
C ALA A 171 -12.69 -5.55 -16.67
N ASP A 172 -13.25 -6.63 -17.22
CA ASP A 172 -14.68 -6.92 -17.10
C ASP A 172 -15.11 -7.13 -15.65
N THR A 173 -14.32 -7.84 -14.85
CA THR A 173 -14.58 -7.97 -13.41
C THR A 173 -14.55 -6.60 -12.71
N ILE A 174 -13.56 -5.75 -13.00
CA ILE A 174 -13.47 -4.39 -12.44
C ILE A 174 -14.73 -3.58 -12.79
N ARG A 175 -15.09 -3.50 -14.07
CA ARG A 175 -16.28 -2.79 -14.54
C ARG A 175 -17.55 -3.30 -13.88
N ASN A 176 -17.70 -4.62 -13.79
CA ASN A 176 -18.85 -5.25 -13.16
C ASN A 176 -18.96 -4.90 -11.68
N ARG A 177 -17.83 -4.86 -10.95
CA ARG A 177 -17.81 -4.46 -9.53
C ARG A 177 -18.16 -2.99 -9.35
N MET A 178 -17.57 -2.11 -10.17
CA MET A 178 -17.89 -0.67 -10.19
C MET A 178 -19.38 -0.42 -10.44
N ASN A 179 -19.95 -1.08 -11.47
CA ASN A 179 -21.37 -0.94 -11.81
C ASN A 179 -22.30 -1.47 -10.71
N LYS A 180 -21.93 -2.55 -10.02
CA LYS A 180 -22.70 -3.07 -8.89
C LYS A 180 -22.63 -2.16 -7.67
N GLY A 181 -21.51 -1.46 -7.46
CA GLY A 181 -21.32 -0.51 -6.36
C GLY A 181 -21.23 -1.15 -4.95
N ASN A 182 -21.34 -2.48 -4.84
CA ASN A 182 -21.31 -3.18 -3.56
C ASN A 182 -19.87 -3.41 -3.11
N SER A 183 -19.37 -2.52 -2.25
CA SER A 183 -18.06 -2.62 -1.60
C SER A 183 -18.24 -2.64 -0.08
N PRO A 184 -17.49 -3.47 0.66
CA PRO A 184 -17.38 -3.35 2.12
C PRO A 184 -16.74 -2.03 2.58
N TYR A 185 -16.10 -1.31 1.65
CA TYR A 185 -15.41 -0.04 1.88
C TYR A 185 -15.94 1.07 0.96
N PRO A 186 -17.24 1.40 1.02
CA PRO A 186 -17.85 2.33 0.07
C PRO A 186 -17.21 3.73 0.10
N SER A 187 -16.77 4.19 1.28
CA SER A 187 -16.09 5.48 1.45
C SER A 187 -14.76 5.60 0.69
N ARG A 188 -14.17 4.47 0.26
CA ARG A 188 -12.90 4.41 -0.49
C ARG A 188 -13.10 4.41 -2.00
N HIS A 189 -14.34 4.58 -2.45
CA HIS A 189 -14.72 4.76 -3.84
C HIS A 189 -15.43 6.12 -4.05
N THR A 190 -15.81 6.80 -2.98
CA THR A 190 -16.50 8.09 -3.05
C THR A 190 -15.56 9.17 -3.56
N GLY A 191 -15.92 9.81 -4.68
CA GLY A 191 -15.11 10.89 -5.25
C GLY A 191 -13.78 10.43 -5.84
N THR A 192 -13.60 9.12 -6.06
CA THR A 192 -12.44 8.62 -6.79
C THR A 192 -12.34 9.25 -8.17
N MET A 193 -11.10 9.44 -8.64
CA MET A 193 -10.82 9.87 -10.00
C MET A 193 -10.79 8.70 -10.99
N PHE A 194 -10.77 7.45 -10.50
CA PHE A 194 -10.73 6.26 -11.34
C PHE A 194 -12.04 6.06 -12.12
N LYS A 195 -11.93 5.87 -13.43
CA LYS A 195 -13.09 5.76 -14.33
C LYS A 195 -13.18 4.37 -14.94
N LEU A 196 -14.42 3.95 -15.20
CA LEU A 196 -14.73 2.66 -15.83
C LEU A 196 -14.01 2.45 -17.17
N GLY A 197 -13.87 3.53 -17.96
CA GLY A 197 -13.19 3.50 -19.25
C GLY A 197 -11.66 3.35 -19.17
N ASP A 198 -11.08 3.58 -18.00
CA ASP A 198 -9.62 3.54 -17.79
C ASP A 198 -9.16 2.20 -17.18
N ALA A 199 -10.07 1.22 -17.06
CA ALA A 199 -9.81 -0.05 -16.36
C ALA A 199 -8.64 -0.85 -16.94
N GLU A 200 -8.61 -1.11 -18.25
CA GLU A 200 -7.49 -1.83 -18.89
C GLU A 200 -6.18 -1.06 -18.70
N TYR A 201 -6.19 0.25 -18.97
CA TYR A 201 -4.99 1.05 -18.85
C TYR A 201 -4.41 1.00 -17.43
N VAL A 202 -5.25 1.17 -16.40
CA VAL A 202 -4.78 1.13 -15.01
C VAL A 202 -4.29 -0.28 -14.62
N LEU A 203 -4.98 -1.34 -15.06
CA LEU A 203 -4.53 -2.72 -14.84
C LEU A 203 -3.15 -2.97 -15.46
N ASP A 204 -2.97 -2.59 -16.73
CA ASP A 204 -1.70 -2.75 -17.45
C ASP A 204 -0.59 -1.93 -16.79
N ARG A 205 -0.90 -0.74 -16.28
CA ARG A 205 0.07 0.10 -15.57
C ARG A 205 0.51 -0.50 -14.24
N PHE A 206 -0.39 -1.09 -13.45
CA PHE A 206 0.03 -1.81 -12.24
C PHE A 206 0.84 -3.07 -12.56
N GLN A 207 0.51 -3.76 -13.65
CA GLN A 207 1.30 -4.88 -14.15
C GLN A 207 2.72 -4.42 -14.54
N GLU A 208 2.83 -3.32 -15.28
CA GLU A 208 4.12 -2.70 -15.66
C GLU A 208 4.96 -2.34 -14.42
N GLU A 209 4.37 -1.69 -13.41
CA GLU A 209 5.13 -1.33 -12.20
C GLU A 209 5.54 -2.57 -11.38
N PHE A 210 4.71 -3.62 -11.35
CA PHE A 210 5.06 -4.89 -10.71
C PHE A 210 6.22 -5.59 -11.43
N ASP A 211 6.15 -5.70 -12.75
CA ASP A 211 7.17 -6.38 -13.55
C ASP A 211 8.52 -5.66 -13.52
N ASN A 212 8.49 -4.33 -13.35
CA ASN A 212 9.69 -3.50 -13.26
C ASN A 212 10.16 -3.27 -11.81
N SER A 213 9.50 -3.86 -10.80
CA SER A 213 9.87 -3.70 -9.39
C SER A 213 11.25 -4.29 -9.09
N LEU A 214 12.01 -3.65 -8.18
CA LEU A 214 13.25 -4.24 -7.66
C LEU A 214 13.00 -5.20 -6.46
N ILE A 215 11.77 -5.27 -5.94
CA ILE A 215 11.43 -6.12 -4.78
C ILE A 215 11.37 -7.58 -5.23
N ALA A 216 12.33 -8.37 -4.76
CA ALA A 216 12.49 -9.77 -5.17
C ALA A 216 11.44 -10.71 -4.60
N HIS A 217 10.95 -10.45 -3.38
CA HIS A 217 9.88 -11.23 -2.77
C HIS A 217 8.54 -10.76 -3.32
N SER A 218 8.13 -11.28 -4.47
CA SER A 218 6.91 -10.81 -5.13
C SER A 218 6.09 -11.91 -5.77
N PHE A 219 4.77 -11.73 -5.74
CA PHE A 219 3.82 -12.62 -6.41
C PHE A 219 2.50 -11.89 -6.69
N SER A 220 1.65 -12.48 -7.54
CA SER A 220 0.31 -11.95 -7.81
C SER A 220 -0.80 -12.85 -7.30
N ILE A 221 -1.94 -12.26 -6.95
CA ILE A 221 -3.20 -12.96 -6.60
C ILE A 221 -4.29 -12.48 -7.56
N ASP A 222 -4.94 -13.39 -8.28
CA ASP A 222 -6.03 -13.05 -9.20
C ASP A 222 -7.39 -13.20 -8.51
N THR A 223 -8.10 -12.09 -8.37
CA THR A 223 -9.41 -12.05 -7.71
C THR A 223 -10.58 -12.13 -8.69
N SER A 224 -10.33 -12.35 -9.99
CA SER A 224 -11.35 -12.22 -11.03
C SER A 224 -12.57 -13.11 -10.81
N SER A 225 -12.33 -14.32 -10.32
CA SER A 225 -13.34 -15.38 -10.14
C SER A 225 -13.23 -16.09 -8.79
N THR A 226 -12.39 -15.59 -7.88
CA THR A 226 -12.17 -16.19 -6.55
C THR A 226 -12.93 -15.45 -5.47
N THR A 227 -13.32 -16.18 -4.44
CA THR A 227 -13.84 -15.62 -3.19
C THR A 227 -12.71 -15.01 -2.35
N PRO A 228 -13.04 -14.15 -1.35
CA PRO A 228 -12.05 -13.65 -0.40
C PRO A 228 -11.29 -14.77 0.31
N GLU A 229 -11.97 -15.86 0.67
CA GLU A 229 -11.38 -17.02 1.36
C GLU A 229 -10.41 -17.78 0.44
N GLU A 230 -10.79 -18.04 -0.81
CA GLU A 230 -9.90 -18.68 -1.80
C GLU A 230 -8.66 -17.81 -2.07
N SER A 231 -8.85 -16.48 -2.20
CA SER A 231 -7.75 -15.53 -2.38
C SER A 231 -6.79 -15.53 -1.18
N LEU A 232 -7.33 -15.63 0.05
CA LEU A 232 -6.53 -15.75 1.26
C LEU A 232 -5.72 -17.05 1.28
N GLN A 233 -6.31 -18.19 0.92
CA GLN A 233 -5.59 -19.46 0.88
C GLN A 233 -4.44 -19.43 -0.15
N GLU A 234 -4.68 -18.83 -1.32
CA GLU A 234 -3.62 -18.62 -2.31
C GLU A 234 -2.51 -17.71 -1.78
N PHE A 235 -2.87 -16.62 -1.10
CA PHE A 235 -1.90 -15.74 -0.43
C PHE A 235 -1.08 -16.50 0.60
N ILE A 236 -1.69 -17.28 1.49
CA ILE A 236 -1.00 -18.06 2.53
C ILE A 236 0.00 -19.02 1.90
N ALA A 237 -0.40 -19.75 0.85
CA ALA A 237 0.48 -20.67 0.14
C ALA A 237 1.68 -19.96 -0.51
N LYS A 238 1.50 -18.74 -1.01
CA LYS A 238 2.55 -17.95 -1.69
C LYS A 238 3.43 -17.15 -0.74
N VAL A 239 2.91 -16.70 0.40
CA VAL A 239 3.65 -15.91 1.38
C VAL A 239 4.59 -16.78 2.22
N GLU A 240 4.20 -18.05 2.46
CA GLU A 240 4.96 -18.99 3.28
C GLU A 240 6.47 -19.02 2.97
N PRO A 241 6.94 -19.19 1.72
CA PRO A 241 8.37 -19.23 1.42
C PRO A 241 9.10 -17.89 1.63
N HIS A 242 8.37 -16.79 1.81
CA HIS A 242 8.92 -15.45 2.02
C HIS A 242 8.96 -15.03 3.49
N LEU A 243 8.32 -15.79 4.39
CA LEU A 243 8.34 -15.49 5.82
C LEU A 243 9.74 -15.68 6.42
N THR A 244 10.20 -14.66 7.14
CA THR A 244 11.51 -14.66 7.82
C THR A 244 11.52 -15.67 8.99
N ALA A 245 12.71 -15.94 9.52
CA ALA A 245 12.84 -16.77 10.72
C ALA A 245 12.06 -16.17 11.92
N LYS A 246 12.04 -14.84 12.05
CA LYS A 246 11.34 -14.13 13.12
C LYS A 246 9.81 -14.18 12.95
N ASP A 247 9.32 -14.05 11.73
CA ASP A 247 7.89 -14.25 11.43
C ASP A 247 7.43 -15.62 11.90
N ARG A 248 8.21 -16.66 11.57
CA ARG A 248 7.93 -18.04 11.98
C ARG A 248 8.02 -18.26 13.48
N GLU A 249 8.95 -17.57 14.16
CA GLU A 249 9.06 -17.57 15.62
C GLU A 249 7.80 -16.97 16.26
N ARG A 250 7.35 -15.79 15.80
CA ARG A 250 6.10 -15.15 16.26
C ARG A 250 4.90 -16.08 16.06
N MET A 251 4.79 -16.69 14.88
CA MET A 251 3.71 -17.65 14.58
C MET A 251 3.78 -18.92 15.47
N GLY A 252 4.98 -19.34 15.86
CA GLY A 252 5.20 -20.50 16.73
C GLY A 252 4.89 -20.21 18.20
N ALA A 253 5.13 -18.99 18.68
CA ALA A 253 4.90 -18.58 20.05
C ALA A 253 3.41 -18.51 20.44
N ASN A 254 2.52 -18.41 19.46
CA ASN A 254 1.06 -18.35 19.67
C ASN A 254 0.35 -19.72 19.47
N LYS A 255 1.11 -20.82 19.31
CA LYS A 255 0.58 -22.20 19.25
C LYS A 255 0.55 -22.84 20.64
#